data_AF-A0A2U1IMC7-F1
#
_entry.id   AF-A0A2U1IMC7-F1
#
_cell.length_a   1.000
_cell.length_b   1.000
_cell.length_c   1.000
_cell.angle_alpha   90.00
_cell.angle_beta   90.00
_cell.angle_gamma   90.00
#
_symmetry.space_group_name_H-M   'P 1'
#
loop_
_entity.id
_entity.type
_entity.pdbx_description
1 polymer ?
#
loop_
_entity_poly.entity_id
_entity_poly.type
_entity_poly.pdbx_seq_one_letter_code
_entity_poly.pdbx_strand_id
1 'polypeptide(L)'
;MSSAGYACLQDTLQLSAFPLRQPAKVQPVTRLERIGDTLAVPPGIAPASDDLLGHVLFALKHEGINLTILAQALPQIPAQALEAELQKAPNGIYIRKACFLYEAFTGEGLTQHSPVKGSFIPLFDPKQYLTMPGERNSRWRVEFNGIGTLAYCATVERTPQITALLEHDILARAQQFIQNLPSGMMDRAINWAYLNETRDSFAIEKDSPSEEKSRRFIQLLRQAHERIPLSEDYLVTLQNATISNPYDMAAAFRHEQNHLANGLQGAAGVTFVPPAPDLCRELMDQLMALGNEATKHVDPLVAAGVISFGFVFLHPFMDGNGRLSRFLIHQTLCRAGALENGFLLPVSVAMKREERLYLETLQEFSRPAREFWDVRWIDQGNLSFNFTGHPAIYRFWDATPGVRFTLEMAKRALEVELREETVFLENYDKIVKAVDERYDVRGSDLSNLAMMCLAQNGMVSKHRRKQFKYSVQEEVFDYIEQVTQALLRAQEEEKLQAETAVE
;
A
#
# COMPACT_ATOMS: atom_id res chain seq x y z
N MET A 1 9.15 -2.08 -35.87
CA MET A 1 7.80 -2.61 -35.61
C MET A 1 6.94 -1.43 -35.22
N SER A 2 5.74 -1.29 -35.80
CA SER A 2 4.82 -0.21 -35.42
C SER A 2 4.17 -0.50 -34.05
N SER A 3 4.00 0.53 -33.24
CA SER A 3 3.25 0.49 -31.98
C SER A 3 1.74 0.47 -32.29
N ALA A 4 0.93 -0.07 -31.37
CA ALA A 4 -0.52 0.01 -31.41
C ALA A 4 -1.07 0.50 -30.05
N GLY A 5 -2.36 0.83 -30.02
CA GLY A 5 -3.06 1.26 -28.81
C GLY A 5 -2.35 2.33 -27.99
N TYR A 6 -2.24 2.12 -26.67
CA TYR A 6 -1.64 3.10 -25.74
C TYR A 6 -0.18 3.43 -26.07
N ALA A 7 0.61 2.45 -26.53
CA ALA A 7 2.00 2.68 -26.90
C ALA A 7 2.11 3.67 -28.07
N CYS A 8 1.27 3.51 -29.08
CA CYS A 8 1.22 4.45 -30.21
C CYS A 8 0.76 5.84 -29.77
N LEU A 9 -0.25 5.93 -28.89
CA LEU A 9 -0.73 7.23 -28.39
C LEU A 9 0.36 7.98 -27.61
N GLN A 10 1.09 7.27 -26.74
CA GLN A 10 2.18 7.83 -25.95
C GLN A 10 3.31 8.35 -26.84
N ASP A 11 3.72 7.56 -27.85
CA ASP A 11 4.78 7.94 -28.79
C ASP A 11 4.35 9.10 -29.71
N THR A 12 3.17 9.02 -30.33
CA THR A 12 2.71 10.00 -31.32
C THR A 12 2.41 11.35 -30.68
N LEU A 13 1.79 11.37 -29.50
CA LEU A 13 1.38 12.60 -28.81
C LEU A 13 2.38 13.07 -27.76
N GLN A 14 3.51 12.36 -27.59
CA GLN A 14 4.56 12.68 -26.60
C GLN A 14 3.98 12.82 -25.18
N LEU A 15 3.12 11.87 -24.78
CA LEU A 15 2.37 11.94 -23.53
C LEU A 15 3.25 11.70 -22.32
N SER A 16 2.97 12.43 -21.24
CA SER A 16 3.61 12.21 -19.94
C SER A 16 2.92 11.05 -19.20
N ALA A 17 3.40 9.83 -19.41
CA ALA A 17 2.88 8.63 -18.75
C ALA A 17 4.02 7.67 -18.41
N PHE A 18 3.79 6.81 -17.43
CA PHE A 18 4.77 5.77 -17.07
C PHE A 18 4.92 4.75 -18.19
N PRO A 19 6.07 4.06 -18.28
CA PRO A 19 6.25 2.98 -19.23
C PRO A 19 5.15 1.91 -19.09
N LEU A 20 4.56 1.51 -20.22
CA LEU A 20 3.56 0.45 -20.25
C LEU A 20 4.20 -0.89 -19.88
N ARG A 21 3.57 -1.65 -18.99
CA ARG A 21 3.99 -3.01 -18.63
C ARG A 21 3.89 -3.99 -19.80
N GLN A 22 2.86 -3.83 -20.64
CA GLN A 22 2.58 -4.70 -21.79
C GLN A 22 2.20 -3.87 -23.02
N PRO A 23 3.14 -3.14 -23.65
CA PRO A 23 2.85 -2.34 -24.81
C PRO A 23 2.37 -3.20 -25.99
N ALA A 24 1.31 -2.76 -26.67
CA ALA A 24 0.84 -3.36 -27.90
C ALA A 24 1.78 -3.05 -29.08
N LYS A 25 2.25 -4.09 -29.78
CA LYS A 25 3.18 -3.99 -30.91
C LYS A 25 2.70 -4.83 -32.09
N VAL A 26 2.77 -4.26 -33.30
CA VAL A 26 2.41 -4.96 -34.52
C VAL A 26 3.48 -5.99 -34.85
N GLN A 27 3.08 -7.26 -34.95
CA GLN A 27 3.93 -8.42 -35.15
C GLN A 27 3.28 -9.40 -36.15
N PRO A 28 4.06 -10.29 -36.80
CA PRO A 28 3.53 -11.28 -37.74
C PRO A 28 2.83 -12.45 -37.01
N VAL A 29 1.75 -12.13 -36.28
CA VAL A 29 0.86 -13.07 -35.59
C VAL A 29 -0.51 -13.08 -36.25
N THR A 30 -1.26 -14.18 -36.08
CA THR A 30 -2.60 -14.35 -36.69
C THR A 30 -3.75 -13.91 -35.78
N ARG A 31 -3.48 -13.78 -34.47
CA ARG A 31 -4.42 -13.32 -33.45
C ARG A 31 -3.70 -12.48 -32.40
N LEU A 32 -4.47 -11.75 -31.60
CA LEU A 32 -3.94 -11.08 -30.41
C LEU A 32 -3.47 -12.14 -29.41
N GLU A 33 -2.20 -12.08 -29.03
CA GLU A 33 -1.64 -12.93 -27.99
C GLU A 33 -0.50 -12.24 -27.26
N ARG A 34 -0.22 -12.69 -26.04
CA ARG A 34 0.88 -12.16 -25.22
C ARG A 34 2.15 -12.94 -25.54
N ILE A 35 3.19 -12.23 -25.97
CA ILE A 35 4.51 -12.77 -26.25
C ILE A 35 5.52 -12.01 -25.39
N GLY A 36 6.01 -12.66 -24.33
CA GLY A 36 6.79 -12.00 -23.28
C GLY A 36 6.02 -10.83 -22.68
N ASP A 37 6.67 -9.67 -22.58
CA ASP A 37 6.10 -8.44 -22.04
C ASP A 37 5.40 -7.57 -23.10
N THR A 38 4.89 -8.18 -24.18
CA THR A 38 4.22 -7.43 -25.27
C THR A 38 2.90 -8.08 -25.65
N LEU A 39 1.92 -7.23 -25.97
CA LEU A 39 0.71 -7.67 -26.66
C LEU A 39 0.99 -7.66 -28.16
N ALA A 40 1.16 -8.83 -28.76
CA ALA A 40 1.42 -8.98 -30.19
C ALA A 40 0.12 -8.76 -30.97
N VAL A 41 0.14 -7.79 -31.89
CA VAL A 41 -1.02 -7.35 -32.67
C VAL A 41 -0.86 -7.76 -34.14
N PRO A 42 -1.80 -8.52 -34.72
CA PRO A 42 -1.81 -8.77 -36.16
C PRO A 42 -1.92 -7.48 -36.97
N PRO A 43 -1.23 -7.35 -38.13
CA PRO A 43 -1.28 -6.13 -38.94
C PRO A 43 -2.69 -5.73 -39.38
N GLY A 44 -3.58 -6.70 -39.62
CA GLY A 44 -4.96 -6.44 -40.02
C GLY A 44 -5.90 -5.97 -38.90
N ILE A 45 -5.46 -6.01 -37.63
CA ILE A 45 -6.23 -5.53 -36.47
C ILE A 45 -5.73 -4.15 -36.00
N ALA A 46 -4.44 -3.86 -36.22
CA ALA A 46 -3.84 -2.62 -35.79
C ALA A 46 -4.48 -1.40 -36.49
N PRO A 47 -4.89 -0.36 -35.75
CA PRO A 47 -5.28 0.91 -36.34
C PRO A 47 -4.14 1.53 -37.17
N ALA A 48 -4.50 2.41 -38.11
CA ALA A 48 -3.51 3.22 -38.82
C ALA A 48 -2.82 4.18 -37.83
N SER A 49 -1.54 4.47 -38.04
CA SER A 49 -0.72 5.23 -37.07
C SER A 49 -1.22 6.65 -36.79
N ASP A 50 -1.96 7.25 -37.72
CA ASP A 50 -2.57 8.57 -37.61
C ASP A 50 -4.02 8.53 -37.08
N ASP A 51 -4.62 7.34 -36.92
CA ASP A 51 -5.96 7.15 -36.38
C ASP A 51 -5.96 7.11 -34.85
N LEU A 52 -5.81 8.28 -34.22
CA LEU A 52 -5.78 8.43 -32.76
C LEU A 52 -7.02 7.83 -32.08
N LEU A 53 -8.21 8.03 -32.65
CA LEU A 53 -9.45 7.47 -32.09
C LEU A 53 -9.46 5.95 -32.22
N GLY A 54 -9.03 5.40 -33.36
CA GLY A 54 -8.86 3.97 -33.54
C GLY A 54 -7.91 3.36 -32.51
N HIS A 55 -6.79 4.02 -32.21
CA HIS A 55 -5.87 3.61 -31.15
C HIS A 55 -6.49 3.65 -29.75
N VAL A 56 -7.28 4.69 -29.42
CA VAL A 56 -8.03 4.75 -28.15
C VAL A 56 -9.03 3.60 -28.04
N LEU A 57 -9.83 3.35 -29.08
CA LEU A 57 -10.84 2.31 -29.08
C LEU A 57 -10.22 0.90 -29.03
N PHE A 58 -9.10 0.71 -29.72
CA PHE A 58 -8.29 -0.51 -29.64
C PHE A 58 -7.80 -0.74 -28.21
N ALA A 59 -7.21 0.28 -27.57
CA ALA A 59 -6.65 0.18 -26.24
C ALA A 59 -7.72 -0.13 -25.18
N LEU A 60 -8.84 0.60 -25.20
CA LEU A 60 -10.00 0.35 -24.33
C LEU A 60 -10.55 -1.07 -24.45
N LYS A 61 -10.38 -1.70 -25.62
CA LYS A 61 -10.86 -3.06 -25.90
C LYS A 61 -9.88 -4.14 -25.49
N HIS A 62 -8.58 -3.91 -25.66
CA HIS A 62 -7.57 -4.97 -25.61
C HIS A 62 -6.50 -4.79 -24.53
N GLU A 63 -6.28 -3.56 -24.07
CA GLU A 63 -5.24 -3.22 -23.09
C GLU A 63 -5.82 -2.79 -21.73
N GLY A 64 -7.13 -2.57 -21.63
CA GLY A 64 -7.79 -2.12 -20.40
C GLY A 64 -7.87 -0.61 -20.27
N ILE A 65 -8.08 -0.11 -19.05
CA ILE A 65 -8.22 1.33 -18.78
C ILE A 65 -6.88 1.90 -18.31
N ASN A 66 -6.36 2.90 -19.02
CA ASN A 66 -5.23 3.72 -18.58
C ASN A 66 -5.65 5.19 -18.57
N LEU A 67 -6.16 5.67 -17.42
CA LEU A 67 -6.67 7.05 -17.30
C LEU A 67 -5.55 8.09 -17.45
N THR A 68 -4.30 7.77 -17.10
CA THR A 68 -3.15 8.68 -17.27
C THR A 68 -2.97 9.06 -18.73
N ILE A 69 -3.02 8.07 -19.64
CA ILE A 69 -2.91 8.28 -21.08
C ILE A 69 -4.20 8.87 -21.64
N LEU A 70 -5.36 8.33 -21.28
CA LEU A 70 -6.66 8.78 -21.81
C LEU A 70 -6.95 10.24 -21.47
N ALA A 71 -6.57 10.71 -20.27
CA ALA A 71 -6.74 12.10 -19.85
C ALA A 71 -5.93 13.10 -20.68
N GLN A 72 -4.87 12.66 -21.34
CA GLN A 72 -4.04 13.51 -22.20
C GLN A 72 -4.32 13.29 -23.70
N ALA A 73 -4.69 12.07 -24.08
CA ALA A 73 -4.95 11.71 -25.47
C ALA A 73 -6.33 12.18 -25.95
N LEU A 74 -7.39 11.97 -25.17
CA LEU A 74 -8.76 12.30 -25.57
C LEU A 74 -8.95 13.79 -25.88
N PRO A 75 -8.42 14.75 -25.09
CA PRO A 75 -8.51 16.17 -25.42
C PRO A 75 -7.87 16.57 -26.75
N GLN A 76 -6.96 15.76 -27.30
CA GLN A 76 -6.30 16.02 -28.57
C GLN A 76 -7.06 15.44 -29.78
N ILE A 77 -8.13 14.69 -29.54
CA ILE A 77 -8.97 14.12 -30.59
C ILE A 77 -10.13 15.08 -30.87
N PRO A 78 -10.38 15.45 -32.15
CA PRO A 78 -11.53 16.30 -32.49
C PRO A 78 -12.86 15.65 -32.09
N ALA A 79 -13.75 16.41 -31.44
CA ALA A 79 -15.08 15.97 -31.04
C ALA A 79 -15.84 15.28 -32.19
N GLN A 80 -15.72 15.81 -33.41
CA GLN A 80 -16.39 15.29 -34.61
C GLN A 80 -15.98 13.85 -34.94
N ALA A 81 -14.75 13.44 -34.60
CA ALA A 81 -14.31 12.06 -34.79
C ALA A 81 -15.07 11.10 -33.86
N LEU A 82 -15.24 11.48 -32.58
CA LEU A 82 -16.03 10.70 -31.63
C LEU A 82 -17.51 10.68 -32.02
N GLU A 83 -18.06 11.82 -32.43
CA GLU A 83 -19.46 11.93 -32.87
C GLU A 83 -19.73 11.06 -34.10
N ALA A 84 -18.85 11.08 -35.10
CA ALA A 84 -18.97 10.27 -36.31
C ALA A 84 -18.90 8.77 -36.00
N GLU A 85 -17.98 8.36 -35.12
CA GLU A 85 -17.86 6.95 -34.73
C GLU A 85 -19.04 6.49 -33.87
N LEU A 86 -19.54 7.37 -33.00
CA LEU A 86 -20.76 7.14 -32.24
C LEU A 86 -21.98 6.98 -33.15
N GLN A 87 -22.10 7.75 -34.24
CA GLN A 87 -23.19 7.57 -35.21
C GLN A 87 -23.13 6.19 -35.89
N LYS A 88 -21.94 5.67 -36.20
CA LYS A 88 -21.76 4.34 -36.80
C LYS A 88 -22.09 3.22 -35.80
N ALA A 89 -21.69 3.38 -34.54
CA ALA A 89 -21.88 2.39 -33.49
C ALA A 89 -22.49 2.98 -32.21
N PRO A 90 -23.77 3.41 -32.21
CA PRO A 90 -24.37 4.16 -31.09
C PRO A 90 -24.37 3.42 -29.76
N ASN A 91 -24.40 2.09 -29.80
CA ASN A 91 -24.40 1.23 -28.61
C ASN A 91 -23.06 0.54 -28.37
N GLY A 92 -22.01 0.90 -29.14
CA GLY A 92 -20.68 0.34 -28.99
C GLY A 92 -20.10 0.61 -27.60
N ILE A 93 -19.66 -0.44 -26.92
CA ILE A 93 -19.17 -0.36 -25.53
C ILE A 93 -18.00 0.63 -25.42
N TYR A 94 -17.02 0.51 -26.32
CA TYR A 94 -15.78 1.28 -26.23
C TYR A 94 -15.94 2.75 -26.64
N ILE A 95 -16.74 3.02 -27.68
CA ILE A 95 -17.03 4.42 -28.07
C ILE A 95 -17.81 5.16 -26.99
N ARG A 96 -18.74 4.49 -26.29
CA ARG A 96 -19.44 5.07 -25.14
C ARG A 96 -18.50 5.40 -23.99
N LYS A 97 -17.53 4.52 -23.68
CA LYS A 97 -16.48 4.81 -22.69
C LYS A 97 -15.61 5.99 -23.12
N ALA A 98 -15.19 6.04 -24.38
CA ALA A 98 -14.40 7.14 -24.92
C ALA A 98 -15.15 8.47 -24.85
N CYS A 99 -16.44 8.52 -25.23
CA CYS A 99 -17.26 9.73 -25.15
C CYS A 99 -17.44 10.18 -23.70
N PHE A 100 -17.72 9.26 -22.77
CA PHE A 100 -17.84 9.57 -21.34
C PHE A 100 -16.56 10.19 -20.79
N LEU A 101 -15.40 9.59 -21.08
CA LEU A 101 -14.11 10.10 -20.63
C LEU A 101 -13.73 11.41 -21.32
N TYR A 102 -14.06 11.59 -22.60
CA TYR A 102 -13.82 12.83 -23.32
C TYR A 102 -14.53 13.99 -22.63
N GLU A 103 -15.85 13.90 -22.43
CA GLU A 103 -16.62 14.97 -21.77
C GLU A 103 -16.11 15.23 -20.35
N ALA A 104 -15.66 14.20 -19.64
CA ALA A 104 -15.10 14.34 -18.30
C ALA A 104 -13.74 15.08 -18.27
N PHE A 105 -12.87 14.85 -19.26
CA PHE A 105 -11.52 15.42 -19.28
C PHE A 105 -11.46 16.78 -19.98
N THR A 106 -12.37 17.06 -20.91
CA THR A 106 -12.41 18.35 -21.62
C THR A 106 -13.42 19.32 -21.00
N GLY A 107 -14.45 18.81 -20.32
CA GLY A 107 -15.62 19.61 -19.92
C GLY A 107 -16.52 20.00 -21.10
N GLU A 108 -16.19 19.55 -22.32
CA GLU A 108 -16.93 19.86 -23.54
C GLU A 108 -17.92 18.74 -23.87
N GLY A 109 -19.19 19.10 -24.04
CA GLY A 109 -20.24 18.15 -24.41
C GLY A 109 -20.15 17.75 -25.88
N LEU A 110 -20.31 16.45 -26.16
CA LEU A 110 -20.37 15.93 -27.53
C LEU A 110 -21.80 16.00 -28.07
N THR A 111 -21.98 16.16 -29.37
CA THR A 111 -23.30 16.11 -30.01
C THR A 111 -23.80 14.67 -30.11
N GLN A 112 -24.88 14.37 -29.40
CA GLN A 112 -25.54 13.06 -29.46
C GLN A 112 -26.76 13.11 -30.37
N HIS A 113 -26.64 12.57 -31.60
CA HIS A 113 -27.74 12.54 -32.57
C HIS A 113 -28.84 11.53 -32.26
N SER A 114 -28.54 10.51 -31.46
CA SER A 114 -29.51 9.52 -31.00
C SER A 114 -29.13 9.04 -29.60
N PRO A 115 -30.10 8.88 -28.69
CA PRO A 115 -29.80 8.44 -27.34
C PRO A 115 -29.24 7.01 -27.36
N VAL A 116 -28.23 6.78 -26.53
CA VAL A 116 -27.66 5.45 -26.30
C VAL A 116 -28.75 4.55 -25.68
N LYS A 117 -29.02 3.41 -26.35
CA LYS A 117 -29.99 2.40 -25.90
C LYS A 117 -29.22 1.18 -25.41
N GLY A 118 -29.21 0.95 -24.10
CA GLY A 118 -28.54 -0.21 -23.52
C GLY A 118 -28.43 -0.15 -22.00
N SER A 119 -27.93 -1.24 -21.42
CA SER A 119 -27.59 -1.28 -20.00
C SER A 119 -26.41 -0.36 -19.69
N PHE A 120 -26.29 -0.01 -18.41
CA PHE A 120 -25.08 0.62 -17.91
C PHE A 120 -23.90 -0.35 -18.06
N ILE A 121 -22.78 0.15 -18.56
CA ILE A 121 -21.52 -0.59 -18.66
C ILE A 121 -20.53 -0.05 -17.63
N PRO A 122 -19.80 -0.91 -16.91
CA PRO A 122 -18.75 -0.44 -16.02
C PRO A 122 -17.57 0.09 -16.84
N LEU A 123 -16.97 1.20 -16.40
CA LEU A 123 -15.77 1.76 -17.00
C LEU A 123 -14.60 0.77 -16.87
N PHE A 124 -14.37 0.27 -15.66
CA PHE A 124 -13.38 -0.75 -15.35
C PHE A 124 -14.05 -2.12 -15.38
N ASP A 125 -13.51 -3.08 -16.14
CA ASP A 125 -14.04 -4.45 -16.17
C ASP A 125 -13.84 -5.11 -14.78
N PRO A 126 -14.91 -5.46 -14.05
CA PRO A 126 -14.79 -6.05 -12.71
C PRO A 126 -14.10 -7.41 -12.68
N LYS A 127 -13.96 -8.08 -13.84
CA LYS A 127 -13.16 -9.31 -13.97
C LYS A 127 -11.66 -9.04 -14.00
N GLN A 128 -11.25 -7.85 -14.43
CA GLN A 128 -9.85 -7.45 -14.58
C GLN A 128 -9.39 -6.54 -13.43
N TYR A 129 -10.31 -5.81 -12.80
CA TYR A 129 -9.98 -4.84 -11.75
C TYR A 129 -10.82 -5.07 -10.48
N LEU A 130 -10.24 -4.76 -9.32
CA LEU A 130 -11.01 -4.47 -8.12
C LEU A 130 -11.69 -3.12 -8.31
N THR A 131 -12.97 -3.06 -7.98
CA THR A 131 -13.86 -1.94 -8.31
C THR A 131 -14.76 -1.62 -7.13
N MET A 132 -15.30 -0.41 -7.10
CA MET A 132 -16.33 0.01 -6.15
C MET A 132 -17.55 0.54 -6.90
N PRO A 133 -18.76 0.51 -6.32
CA PRO A 133 -19.90 1.18 -6.91
C PRO A 133 -19.59 2.67 -7.08
N GLY A 134 -20.05 3.26 -8.18
CA GLY A 134 -19.82 4.69 -8.39
C GLY A 134 -20.82 5.35 -9.32
N GLU A 135 -20.50 6.55 -9.75
CA GLU A 135 -21.44 7.44 -10.40
C GLU A 135 -21.87 6.89 -11.77
N ARG A 136 -23.19 6.93 -12.02
CA ARG A 136 -23.80 6.48 -13.27
C ARG A 136 -24.10 7.67 -14.18
N ASN A 137 -23.35 7.76 -15.27
CA ASN A 137 -23.64 8.71 -16.33
C ASN A 137 -24.75 8.17 -17.24
N SER A 138 -25.94 8.77 -17.17
CA SER A 138 -27.13 8.33 -17.91
C SER A 138 -27.03 8.56 -19.42
N ARG A 139 -26.30 9.61 -19.84
CA ARG A 139 -26.10 10.01 -21.24
C ARG A 139 -25.36 8.95 -22.04
N TRP A 140 -24.25 8.46 -21.48
CA TRP A 140 -23.41 7.42 -22.09
C TRP A 140 -23.70 6.04 -21.57
N ARG A 141 -24.56 5.94 -20.55
CA ARG A 141 -24.87 4.70 -19.84
C ARG A 141 -23.57 4.05 -19.34
N VAL A 142 -22.65 4.82 -18.78
CA VAL A 142 -21.37 4.33 -18.23
C VAL A 142 -21.40 4.52 -16.73
N GLU A 143 -20.99 3.52 -15.97
CA GLU A 143 -20.76 3.61 -14.54
C GLU A 143 -19.26 3.79 -14.28
N PHE A 144 -18.87 4.87 -13.61
CA PHE A 144 -17.51 5.02 -13.11
C PHE A 144 -17.38 4.15 -11.85
N ASN A 145 -16.85 2.94 -12.00
CA ASN A 145 -16.67 1.98 -10.91
C ASN A 145 -15.21 1.85 -10.44
N GLY A 146 -14.38 2.86 -10.69
CA GLY A 146 -12.99 2.90 -10.24
C GLY A 146 -12.88 3.22 -8.75
N ILE A 147 -11.74 2.90 -8.12
CA ILE A 147 -11.49 3.22 -6.71
C ILE A 147 -11.07 4.69 -6.62
N GLY A 148 -12.04 5.57 -6.30
CA GLY A 148 -11.86 7.03 -6.27
C GLY A 148 -12.88 7.76 -7.13
N THR A 149 -12.42 8.78 -7.85
CA THR A 149 -13.20 9.65 -8.74
C THR A 149 -12.39 9.93 -10.02
N LEU A 150 -12.99 10.65 -10.99
CA LEU A 150 -12.24 11.15 -12.15
C LEU A 150 -11.25 12.27 -11.82
N ALA A 151 -11.23 12.78 -10.58
CA ALA A 151 -10.20 13.71 -10.11
C ALA A 151 -8.99 12.98 -9.49
N TYR A 152 -9.21 11.80 -8.90
CA TYR A 152 -8.18 10.93 -8.34
C TYR A 152 -8.67 9.47 -8.30
N CYS A 153 -8.03 8.58 -9.06
CA CYS A 153 -8.42 7.17 -9.15
C CYS A 153 -7.19 6.27 -9.02
N ALA A 154 -7.27 5.32 -8.09
CA ALA A 154 -6.34 4.22 -7.98
C ALA A 154 -6.88 3.02 -8.78
N THR A 155 -6.07 2.43 -9.67
CA THR A 155 -6.43 1.16 -10.32
C THR A 155 -5.81 0.01 -9.57
N VAL A 156 -6.55 -1.08 -9.39
CA VAL A 156 -6.04 -2.31 -8.78
C VAL A 156 -6.44 -3.48 -9.67
N GLU A 157 -5.47 -4.08 -10.36
CA GLU A 157 -5.69 -5.25 -11.21
C GLU A 157 -5.93 -6.50 -10.36
N ARG A 158 -6.85 -7.35 -10.83
CA ARG A 158 -7.05 -8.71 -10.30
C ARG A 158 -5.96 -9.63 -10.84
N THR A 159 -4.83 -9.65 -10.14
CA THR A 159 -3.79 -10.65 -10.40
C THR A 159 -4.14 -11.98 -9.71
N PRO A 160 -3.59 -13.12 -10.18
CA PRO A 160 -3.74 -14.39 -9.47
C PRO A 160 -3.30 -14.31 -8.00
N GLN A 161 -2.22 -13.56 -7.74
CA GLN A 161 -1.67 -13.37 -6.40
C GLN A 161 -2.63 -12.58 -5.49
N ILE A 162 -3.15 -11.44 -5.95
CA ILE A 162 -4.13 -10.65 -5.18
C ILE A 162 -5.40 -11.46 -4.95
N THR A 163 -5.86 -12.20 -5.96
CA THR A 163 -7.05 -13.05 -5.84
C THR A 163 -6.87 -14.11 -4.75
N ALA A 164 -5.74 -14.83 -4.76
CA ALA A 164 -5.43 -15.82 -3.73
C ALA A 164 -5.29 -15.21 -2.32
N LEU A 165 -4.72 -14.01 -2.21
CA LEU A 165 -4.59 -13.31 -0.93
C LEU A 165 -5.94 -12.82 -0.37
N LEU A 166 -6.86 -12.40 -1.24
CA LEU A 166 -8.22 -12.03 -0.83
C LEU A 166 -9.04 -13.25 -0.41
N GLU A 167 -8.93 -14.35 -1.16
CA GLU A 167 -9.57 -15.64 -0.83
C GLU A 167 -9.02 -16.23 0.48
N HIS A 168 -7.81 -15.85 0.89
CA HIS A 168 -7.22 -16.27 2.15
C HIS A 168 -7.94 -15.69 3.38
N ASP A 169 -8.72 -14.62 3.23
CA ASP A 169 -9.50 -13.97 4.29
C ASP A 169 -8.69 -13.70 5.58
N ILE A 170 -7.63 -12.92 5.41
CA ILE A 170 -6.64 -12.63 6.45
C ILE A 170 -7.30 -12.00 7.69
N LEU A 171 -8.29 -11.12 7.49
CA LEU A 171 -8.95 -10.41 8.59
C LEU A 171 -9.86 -11.34 9.40
N ALA A 172 -10.64 -12.23 8.76
CA ALA A 172 -11.42 -13.21 9.52
C ALA A 172 -10.52 -14.18 10.29
N ARG A 173 -9.41 -14.62 9.69
CA ARG A 173 -8.42 -15.47 10.37
C ARG A 173 -7.76 -14.76 11.54
N ALA A 174 -7.49 -13.47 11.41
CA ALA A 174 -6.97 -12.65 12.50
C ALA A 174 -7.95 -12.56 13.68
N GLN A 175 -9.25 -12.39 13.40
CA GLN A 175 -10.29 -12.42 14.44
C GLN A 175 -10.38 -13.79 15.12
N GLN A 176 -10.37 -14.87 14.34
CA GLN A 176 -10.39 -16.24 14.88
C GLN A 176 -9.15 -16.54 15.73
N PHE A 177 -7.97 -16.10 15.29
CA PHE A 177 -6.73 -16.25 16.04
C PHE A 177 -6.86 -15.63 17.43
N ILE A 178 -7.34 -14.40 17.51
CA ILE A 178 -7.51 -13.68 18.78
C ILE A 178 -8.57 -14.30 19.68
N GLN A 179 -9.70 -14.74 19.11
CA GLN A 179 -10.78 -15.39 19.88
C GLN A 179 -10.34 -16.71 20.53
N ASN A 180 -9.34 -17.38 19.97
CA ASN A 180 -8.84 -18.65 20.47
C ASN A 180 -7.71 -18.50 21.51
N LEU A 181 -7.19 -17.29 21.72
CA LEU A 181 -6.14 -17.06 22.72
C LEU A 181 -6.73 -16.97 24.14
N PRO A 182 -6.04 -17.53 25.17
CA PRO A 182 -6.37 -17.24 26.56
C PRO A 182 -6.31 -15.73 26.84
N SER A 183 -7.20 -15.20 27.68
CA SER A 183 -7.33 -13.74 27.90
C SER A 183 -6.02 -13.06 28.33
N GLY A 184 -5.28 -13.66 29.26
CA GLY A 184 -3.97 -13.12 29.70
C GLY A 184 -2.88 -13.19 28.63
N MET A 185 -3.02 -14.05 27.62
CA MET A 185 -2.13 -14.10 26.46
C MET A 185 -2.51 -13.06 25.42
N MET A 186 -3.81 -12.87 25.19
CA MET A 186 -4.34 -11.85 24.29
C MET A 186 -3.84 -10.45 24.67
N ASP A 187 -3.95 -10.06 25.94
CA ASP A 187 -3.50 -8.74 26.40
C ASP A 187 -1.99 -8.52 26.19
N ARG A 188 -1.18 -9.57 26.40
CA ARG A 188 0.27 -9.52 26.16
C ARG A 188 0.60 -9.43 24.67
N ALA A 189 -0.06 -10.22 23.83
CA ALA A 189 0.12 -10.18 22.38
C ALA A 189 -0.29 -8.82 21.79
N ILE A 190 -1.38 -8.23 22.26
CA ILE A 190 -1.81 -6.87 21.87
C ILE A 190 -0.76 -5.84 22.29
N ASN A 191 -0.31 -5.87 23.55
CA ASN A 191 0.70 -4.93 24.03
C ASN A 191 2.03 -5.07 23.26
N TRP A 192 2.44 -6.29 22.96
CA TRP A 192 3.58 -6.57 22.09
C TRP A 192 3.37 -5.97 20.69
N ALA A 193 2.20 -6.17 20.08
CA ALA A 193 1.90 -5.65 18.75
C ALA A 193 2.02 -4.12 18.73
N TYR A 194 1.45 -3.40 19.70
CA TYR A 194 1.61 -1.95 19.81
C TYR A 194 3.06 -1.49 19.95
N LEU A 195 3.85 -2.16 20.80
CA LEU A 195 5.25 -1.81 21.06
C LEU A 195 6.13 -2.04 19.82
N ASN A 196 5.99 -3.19 19.17
CA ASN A 196 6.80 -3.55 18.00
C ASN A 196 6.35 -2.78 16.77
N GLU A 197 5.04 -2.56 16.57
CA GLU A 197 4.51 -1.69 15.52
C GLU A 197 5.10 -0.28 15.61
N THR A 198 5.17 0.27 16.83
CA THR A 198 5.81 1.56 17.08
C THR A 198 7.29 1.51 16.74
N ARG A 199 8.05 0.61 17.39
CA ARG A 199 9.50 0.53 17.22
C ARG A 199 9.89 0.34 15.75
N ASP A 200 9.24 -0.58 15.06
CA ASP A 200 9.64 -0.97 13.71
C ASP A 200 9.18 0.06 12.67
N SER A 201 8.05 0.74 12.91
CA SER A 201 7.67 1.93 12.12
C SER A 201 8.73 3.02 12.19
N PHE A 202 9.32 3.30 13.36
CA PHE A 202 10.43 4.26 13.47
C PHE A 202 11.74 3.73 12.85
N ALA A 203 12.04 2.44 13.03
CA ALA A 203 13.25 1.82 12.50
C ALA A 203 13.29 1.76 10.96
N ILE A 204 12.13 1.74 10.29
CA ILE A 204 12.04 1.89 8.82
C ILE A 204 12.55 3.27 8.38
N GLU A 205 12.26 4.32 9.15
CA GLU A 205 12.77 5.69 8.89
C GLU A 205 14.19 5.92 9.43
N LYS A 206 14.89 4.85 9.85
CA LYS A 206 16.21 4.90 10.51
C LYS A 206 16.22 5.81 11.76
N ASP A 207 15.07 5.94 12.42
CA ASP A 207 14.88 6.72 13.63
C ASP A 207 14.80 5.78 14.85
N SER A 208 15.26 6.27 16.01
CA SER A 208 15.17 5.59 17.30
C SER A 208 14.39 6.49 18.26
N PRO A 209 13.10 6.23 18.50
CA PRO A 209 12.23 7.14 19.23
C PRO A 209 12.61 7.19 20.71
N SER A 210 12.49 8.37 21.32
CA SER A 210 12.52 8.48 22.78
C SER A 210 11.32 7.76 23.41
N GLU A 211 11.39 7.43 24.70
CA GLU A 211 10.28 6.75 25.40
C GLU A 211 8.97 7.56 25.31
N GLU A 212 9.07 8.88 25.43
CA GLU A 212 7.91 9.77 25.30
C GLU A 212 7.33 9.74 23.88
N LYS A 213 8.17 9.77 22.86
CA LYS A 213 7.76 9.70 21.45
C LYS A 213 7.06 8.37 21.15
N SER A 214 7.61 7.26 21.64
CA SER A 214 6.99 5.93 21.54
C SER A 214 5.63 5.90 22.22
N ARG A 215 5.51 6.46 23.43
CA ARG A 215 4.24 6.52 24.17
C ARG A 215 3.16 7.30 23.41
N ARG A 216 3.52 8.45 22.82
CA ARG A 216 2.60 9.25 21.99
C ARG A 216 2.15 8.46 20.76
N PHE A 217 3.06 7.78 20.07
CA PHE A 217 2.70 6.97 18.90
C PHE A 217 1.79 5.78 19.26
N ILE A 218 2.03 5.10 20.38
CA ILE A 218 1.14 4.04 20.88
C ILE A 218 -0.26 4.60 21.18
N GLN A 219 -0.35 5.80 21.77
CA GLN A 219 -1.63 6.47 21.99
C GLN A 219 -2.35 6.76 20.66
N LEU A 220 -1.64 7.19 19.62
CA LEU A 220 -2.23 7.34 18.28
C LEU A 220 -2.78 6.01 17.75
N LEU A 221 -2.00 4.93 17.81
CA LEU A 221 -2.46 3.61 17.36
C LEU A 221 -3.71 3.16 18.12
N ARG A 222 -3.87 3.54 19.39
CA ARG A 222 -5.11 3.30 20.14
C ARG A 222 -6.26 4.16 19.60
N GLN A 223 -6.01 5.43 19.29
CA GLN A 223 -6.99 6.33 18.65
C GLN A 223 -7.48 5.85 17.28
N ALA A 224 -6.72 5.00 16.57
CA ALA A 224 -7.21 4.38 15.33
C ALA A 224 -8.57 3.68 15.50
N HIS A 225 -8.84 3.17 16.72
CA HIS A 225 -10.10 2.51 17.08
C HIS A 225 -11.26 3.49 17.33
N GLU A 226 -11.01 4.79 17.47
CA GLU A 226 -12.05 5.82 17.62
C GLU A 226 -12.76 6.12 16.30
N ARG A 227 -12.24 5.60 15.18
CA ARG A 227 -12.85 5.72 13.84
C ARG A 227 -13.11 7.18 13.44
N ILE A 228 -12.20 8.08 13.79
CA ILE A 228 -12.25 9.48 13.39
C ILE A 228 -12.14 9.57 11.85
N PRO A 229 -13.02 10.32 11.17
CA PRO A 229 -12.91 10.59 9.74
C PRO A 229 -11.60 11.33 9.40
N LEU A 230 -11.03 11.00 8.25
CA LEU A 230 -9.91 11.73 7.69
C LEU A 230 -10.30 13.17 7.37
N SER A 231 -9.52 14.09 7.92
CA SER A 231 -9.53 15.52 7.66
C SER A 231 -8.08 16.03 7.77
N GLU A 232 -7.81 17.21 7.22
CA GLU A 232 -6.49 17.83 7.33
C GLU A 232 -6.11 18.05 8.80
N ASP A 233 -7.01 18.60 9.62
CA ASP A 233 -6.79 18.82 11.05
C ASP A 233 -6.43 17.52 11.81
N TYR A 234 -7.11 16.42 11.47
CA TYR A 234 -6.80 15.13 12.05
C TYR A 234 -5.43 14.63 11.60
N LEU A 235 -5.10 14.71 10.31
CA LEU A 235 -3.78 14.31 9.79
C LEU A 235 -2.64 15.18 10.36
N VAL A 236 -2.87 16.48 10.56
CA VAL A 236 -1.94 17.39 11.24
C VAL A 236 -1.72 16.97 12.70
N THR A 237 -2.80 16.63 13.40
CA THR A 237 -2.73 16.13 14.79
C THR A 237 -1.90 14.84 14.86
N LEU A 238 -2.13 13.91 13.93
CA LEU A 238 -1.35 12.68 13.82
C LEU A 238 0.13 12.99 13.54
N GLN A 239 0.42 13.90 12.60
CA GLN A 239 1.78 14.28 12.24
C GLN A 239 2.54 14.82 13.46
N ASN A 240 1.95 15.77 14.17
CA ASN A 240 2.53 16.39 15.35
C ASN A 240 2.82 15.40 16.49
N ALA A 241 2.06 14.32 16.58
CA ALA A 241 2.32 13.26 17.55
C ALA A 241 3.45 12.30 17.14
N THR A 242 3.83 12.26 15.85
CA THR A 242 4.97 11.48 15.35
C THR A 242 6.29 12.26 15.30
N ILE A 243 6.23 13.58 15.47
CA ILE A 243 7.37 14.50 15.38
C ILE A 243 7.76 15.02 16.76
N SER A 244 9.07 15.11 17.00
CA SER A 244 9.62 15.68 18.24
C SER A 244 10.13 17.10 18.07
N ASN A 245 10.58 17.46 16.86
CA ASN A 245 11.09 18.79 16.57
C ASN A 245 9.93 19.78 16.36
N PRO A 246 9.78 20.83 17.19
CA PRO A 246 8.70 21.80 17.04
C PRO A 246 8.70 22.53 15.70
N TYR A 247 9.86 22.65 15.03
CA TYR A 247 9.96 23.28 13.72
C TYR A 247 9.43 22.42 12.58
N ASP A 248 9.35 21.10 12.78
CA ASP A 248 8.84 20.14 11.80
C ASP A 248 7.35 19.79 12.08
N MET A 249 6.76 20.37 13.12
CA MET A 249 5.34 20.21 13.44
C MET A 249 4.49 20.97 12.42
N ALA A 250 3.57 20.25 11.77
CA ALA A 250 2.69 20.82 10.79
C ALA A 250 1.58 21.65 11.44
N ALA A 251 1.20 22.73 10.77
CA ALA A 251 -0.05 23.45 11.03
C ALA A 251 -1.09 23.20 9.93
N ALA A 252 -0.64 22.76 8.75
CA ALA A 252 -1.41 22.45 7.56
C ALA A 252 -0.56 21.55 6.65
N PHE A 253 -1.11 21.06 5.54
CA PHE A 253 -0.32 20.50 4.46
C PHE A 253 0.70 21.51 3.95
N ARG A 254 1.82 21.00 3.46
CA ARG A 254 2.96 21.81 3.01
C ARG A 254 2.55 22.81 1.93
N HIS A 255 3.13 24.00 2.02
CA HIS A 255 3.01 25.07 1.03
C HIS A 255 4.27 25.20 0.17
N GLU A 256 5.31 24.41 0.49
CA GLU A 256 6.57 24.36 -0.23
C GLU A 256 6.86 22.95 -0.76
N GLN A 257 7.79 22.88 -1.72
CA GLN A 257 8.16 21.62 -2.34
C GLN A 257 9.14 20.85 -1.44
N ASN A 258 8.73 19.65 -1.02
CA ASN A 258 9.62 18.67 -0.41
C ASN A 258 10.11 17.64 -1.44
N HIS A 259 11.08 16.83 -1.06
CA HIS A 259 11.63 15.76 -1.88
C HIS A 259 12.23 14.68 -0.99
N LEU A 260 12.41 13.48 -1.54
CA LEU A 260 13.16 12.40 -0.90
C LEU A 260 14.52 12.32 -1.57
N ALA A 261 15.56 12.08 -0.77
CA ALA A 261 16.92 11.92 -1.24
C ALA A 261 17.57 10.67 -0.66
N ASN A 262 18.47 10.06 -1.43
CA ASN A 262 19.51 9.19 -0.91
C ASN A 262 20.71 10.06 -0.48
N GLY A 263 21.62 9.53 0.34
CA GLY A 263 22.72 10.32 0.92
C GLY A 263 23.77 10.89 -0.07
N LEU A 264 23.51 10.85 -1.38
CA LEU A 264 24.33 11.51 -2.39
C LEU A 264 24.04 13.02 -2.41
N GLN A 265 25.02 13.82 -2.84
CA GLN A 265 24.89 15.27 -2.91
C GLN A 265 24.19 15.76 -4.19
N GLY A 266 23.49 16.88 -4.07
CA GLY A 266 22.89 17.59 -5.20
C GLY A 266 21.72 16.85 -5.85
N ALA A 267 21.41 17.22 -7.11
CA ALA A 267 20.26 16.68 -7.85
C ALA A 267 20.29 15.16 -8.04
N ALA A 268 21.48 14.55 -8.08
CA ALA A 268 21.68 13.11 -8.19
C ALA A 268 21.24 12.34 -6.92
N GLY A 269 21.18 13.03 -5.78
CA GLY A 269 20.67 12.46 -4.54
C GLY A 269 19.16 12.36 -4.50
N VAL A 270 18.42 13.17 -5.26
CA VAL A 270 16.96 13.21 -5.21
C VAL A 270 16.35 11.97 -5.86
N THR A 271 15.77 11.10 -5.04
CA THR A 271 15.16 9.82 -5.45
C THR A 271 13.69 9.95 -5.83
N PHE A 272 12.97 10.92 -5.26
CA PHE A 272 11.57 11.15 -5.57
C PHE A 272 11.18 12.60 -5.30
N VAL A 273 10.33 13.15 -6.16
CA VAL A 273 9.69 14.45 -5.96
C VAL A 273 8.16 14.22 -6.00
N PRO A 274 7.46 14.42 -4.87
CA PRO A 274 5.99 14.35 -4.81
C PRO A 274 5.35 15.52 -5.58
N PRO A 275 4.03 15.50 -5.84
CA PRO A 275 3.36 16.55 -6.63
C PRO A 275 3.60 17.95 -6.05
N ALA A 276 3.46 18.99 -6.88
CA ALA A 276 3.53 20.37 -6.41
C ALA A 276 2.50 20.64 -5.27
N PRO A 277 2.78 21.56 -4.33
CA PRO A 277 1.93 21.79 -3.14
C PRO A 277 0.43 21.96 -3.44
N ASP A 278 0.08 22.73 -4.47
CA ASP A 278 -1.33 22.97 -4.82
C ASP A 278 -2.03 21.71 -5.34
N LEU A 279 -1.34 20.93 -6.19
CA LEU A 279 -1.85 19.64 -6.65
C LEU A 279 -1.92 18.65 -5.48
N CYS A 280 -0.93 18.64 -4.59
CA CYS A 280 -0.93 17.79 -3.40
C CYS A 280 -2.18 18.04 -2.55
N ARG A 281 -2.53 19.30 -2.27
CA ARG A 281 -3.73 19.66 -1.50
C ARG A 281 -5.01 19.15 -2.16
N GLU A 282 -5.16 19.37 -3.47
CA GLU A 282 -6.32 18.88 -4.22
C GLU A 282 -6.45 17.34 -4.16
N LEU A 283 -5.33 16.62 -4.36
CA LEU A 283 -5.34 15.15 -4.33
C LEU A 283 -5.53 14.61 -2.91
N MET A 284 -5.08 15.32 -1.89
CA MET A 284 -5.34 14.97 -0.49
C MET A 284 -6.82 15.07 -0.16
N ASP A 285 -7.55 16.06 -0.67
CA ASP A 285 -9.01 16.14 -0.50
C ASP A 285 -9.70 14.90 -1.06
N GLN A 286 -9.29 14.48 -2.27
CA GLN A 286 -9.82 13.25 -2.88
C GLN A 286 -9.43 12.00 -2.11
N LEU A 287 -8.19 11.89 -1.64
CA LEU A 287 -7.71 10.75 -0.87
C LEU A 287 -8.43 10.63 0.48
N MET A 288 -8.65 11.75 1.18
CA MET A 288 -9.38 11.77 2.44
C MET A 288 -10.84 11.37 2.24
N ALA A 289 -11.51 11.90 1.21
CA ALA A 289 -12.87 11.48 0.85
C ALA A 289 -12.93 9.98 0.55
N LEU A 290 -11.97 9.47 -0.23
CA LEU A 290 -11.86 8.05 -0.52
C LEU A 290 -11.64 7.22 0.76
N GLY A 291 -10.72 7.60 1.65
CA GLY A 291 -10.43 6.86 2.88
C GLY A 291 -11.58 6.85 3.89
N ASN A 292 -12.48 7.84 3.79
CA ASN A 292 -13.69 7.88 4.61
C ASN A 292 -14.79 6.92 4.14
N GLU A 293 -14.83 6.58 2.84
CA GLU A 293 -15.92 5.81 2.22
C GLU A 293 -15.52 4.43 1.70
N ALA A 294 -14.25 4.22 1.28
CA ALA A 294 -13.81 3.04 0.54
C ALA A 294 -14.12 1.72 1.26
N THR A 295 -13.91 1.65 2.58
CA THR A 295 -14.10 0.42 3.36
C THR A 295 -15.54 -0.09 3.40
N LYS A 296 -16.52 0.72 2.96
CA LYS A 296 -17.92 0.29 2.81
C LYS A 296 -18.16 -0.52 1.53
N HIS A 297 -17.22 -0.48 0.59
CA HIS A 297 -17.42 -0.90 -0.80
C HIS A 297 -16.32 -1.81 -1.34
N VAL A 298 -15.11 -1.74 -0.78
CA VAL A 298 -13.99 -2.61 -1.13
C VAL A 298 -13.45 -3.31 0.11
N ASP A 299 -12.71 -4.40 -0.12
CA ASP A 299 -12.02 -5.12 0.95
C ASP A 299 -11.16 -4.16 1.80
N PRO A 300 -11.21 -4.25 3.14
CA PRO A 300 -10.50 -3.30 4.00
C PRO A 300 -8.98 -3.25 3.80
N LEU A 301 -8.33 -4.38 3.47
CA LEU A 301 -6.89 -4.40 3.19
C LEU A 301 -6.56 -3.76 1.83
N VAL A 302 -7.45 -3.90 0.86
CA VAL A 302 -7.35 -3.19 -0.43
C VAL A 302 -7.47 -1.68 -0.21
N ALA A 303 -8.48 -1.24 0.54
CA ALA A 303 -8.63 0.18 0.91
C ALA A 303 -7.38 0.67 1.66
N ALA A 304 -6.89 -0.09 2.65
CA ALA A 304 -5.73 0.28 3.43
C ALA A 304 -4.48 0.45 2.56
N GLY A 305 -4.25 -0.45 1.60
CA GLY A 305 -3.15 -0.33 0.65
C GLY A 305 -3.26 0.91 -0.24
N VAL A 306 -4.44 1.17 -0.80
CA VAL A 306 -4.69 2.36 -1.64
C VAL A 306 -4.47 3.65 -0.85
N ILE A 307 -5.03 3.77 0.36
CA ILE A 307 -4.91 4.96 1.19
C ILE A 307 -3.48 5.18 1.67
N SER A 308 -2.83 4.13 2.17
CA SER A 308 -1.46 4.20 2.70
C SER A 308 -0.44 4.60 1.63
N PHE A 309 -0.47 3.93 0.47
CA PHE A 309 0.45 4.22 -0.62
C PHE A 309 0.09 5.54 -1.33
N GLY A 310 -1.19 5.85 -1.51
CA GLY A 310 -1.62 7.15 -2.02
C GLY A 310 -1.07 8.29 -1.16
N PHE A 311 -1.21 8.19 0.16
CA PHE A 311 -0.72 9.21 1.10
C PHE A 311 0.79 9.41 1.01
N VAL A 312 1.58 8.33 0.97
CA VAL A 312 3.05 8.46 0.94
C VAL A 312 3.57 8.99 -0.40
N PHE A 313 2.85 8.75 -1.50
CA PHE A 313 3.18 9.32 -2.82
C PHE A 313 2.79 10.80 -2.94
N LEU A 314 1.67 11.22 -2.33
CA LEU A 314 1.30 12.64 -2.25
C LEU A 314 2.22 13.44 -1.32
N HIS A 315 2.68 12.80 -0.24
CA HIS A 315 3.70 13.29 0.69
C HIS A 315 3.38 14.70 1.23
N PRO A 316 2.23 14.87 1.93
CA PRO A 316 1.67 16.20 2.23
C PRO A 316 2.37 17.00 3.33
N PHE A 317 3.25 16.40 4.12
CA PHE A 317 3.97 17.08 5.21
C PHE A 317 5.48 17.18 4.94
N MET A 318 6.18 18.06 5.67
CA MET A 318 7.64 18.18 5.56
C MET A 318 8.37 16.99 6.18
N ASP A 319 7.84 16.41 7.26
CA ASP A 319 8.29 15.15 7.87
C ASP A 319 7.08 14.37 8.40
N GLY A 320 7.26 13.07 8.64
CA GLY A 320 6.28 12.17 9.26
C GLY A 320 5.49 11.32 8.28
N ASN A 321 5.63 11.55 6.97
CA ASN A 321 4.77 10.94 5.95
C ASN A 321 4.83 9.41 5.93
N GLY A 322 6.02 8.80 6.08
CA GLY A 322 6.16 7.34 6.13
C GLY A 322 5.48 6.73 7.37
N ARG A 323 5.66 7.36 8.54
CA ARG A 323 5.03 6.93 9.80
C ARG A 323 3.51 7.04 9.74
N LEU A 324 3.00 8.14 9.18
CA LEU A 324 1.56 8.36 8.98
C LEU A 324 0.99 7.38 7.96
N SER A 325 1.69 7.13 6.85
CA SER A 325 1.28 6.14 5.85
C SER A 325 1.06 4.76 6.46
N ARG A 326 1.95 4.31 7.36
CA ARG A 326 1.78 3.04 8.09
C ARG A 326 0.64 3.10 9.12
N PHE A 327 0.50 4.22 9.83
CA PHE A 327 -0.65 4.45 10.72
C PHE A 327 -1.99 4.35 9.97
N LEU A 328 -2.07 4.88 8.75
CA LEU A 328 -3.29 4.87 7.93
C LEU A 328 -3.74 3.45 7.55
N ILE A 329 -2.83 2.46 7.52
CA ILE A 329 -3.22 1.05 7.39
C ILE A 329 -4.13 0.67 8.57
N HIS A 330 -3.67 0.91 9.80
CA HIS A 330 -4.43 0.58 11.01
C HIS A 330 -5.73 1.36 11.11
N GLN A 331 -5.69 2.67 10.85
CA GLN A 331 -6.88 3.51 10.89
C GLN A 331 -7.93 3.01 9.89
N THR A 332 -7.53 2.63 8.68
CA THR A 332 -8.46 2.09 7.67
C THR A 332 -9.08 0.76 8.12
N LEU A 333 -8.28 -0.17 8.66
CA LEU A 333 -8.76 -1.46 9.16
C LEU A 333 -9.69 -1.32 10.37
N CYS A 334 -9.33 -0.46 11.33
CA CYS A 334 -10.15 -0.19 12.51
C CYS A 334 -11.48 0.49 12.16
N ARG A 335 -11.48 1.40 11.17
CA ARG A 335 -12.69 2.04 10.64
C ARG A 335 -13.63 1.04 9.97
N ALA A 336 -13.09 0.04 9.29
CA ALA A 336 -13.89 -1.02 8.68
C ALA A 336 -14.54 -1.96 9.72
N GLY A 337 -14.18 -1.87 11.00
CA GLY A 337 -14.58 -2.84 12.03
C GLY A 337 -13.92 -4.20 11.86
N ALA A 338 -12.83 -4.28 11.08
CA ALA A 338 -12.13 -5.53 10.83
C ALA A 338 -11.30 -6.00 12.03
N LEU A 339 -10.89 -5.07 12.90
CA LEU A 339 -10.13 -5.34 14.12
C LEU A 339 -10.88 -4.71 15.30
N GLU A 340 -11.23 -5.53 16.29
CA GLU A 340 -11.98 -5.12 17.48
C GLU A 340 -11.14 -5.28 18.75
N ASN A 341 -11.65 -4.76 19.88
CA ASN A 341 -11.03 -4.92 21.21
C ASN A 341 -9.59 -4.41 21.34
N GLY A 342 -9.22 -3.40 20.55
CA GLY A 342 -7.86 -2.85 20.55
C GLY A 342 -6.85 -3.74 19.84
N PHE A 343 -7.28 -4.78 19.14
CA PHE A 343 -6.38 -5.64 18.39
C PHE A 343 -5.81 -4.90 17.17
N LEU A 344 -4.53 -5.12 16.92
CA LEU A 344 -3.79 -4.50 15.84
C LEU A 344 -2.94 -5.57 15.14
N LEU A 345 -3.03 -5.63 13.81
CA LEU A 345 -2.14 -6.48 13.01
C LEU A 345 -0.78 -5.78 12.89
N PRO A 346 0.34 -6.34 13.38
CA PRO A 346 1.63 -5.66 13.44
C PRO A 346 2.33 -5.58 12.07
N VAL A 347 1.71 -4.89 11.11
CA VAL A 347 2.19 -4.83 9.73
C VAL A 347 3.55 -4.13 9.61
N SER A 348 3.91 -3.18 10.47
CA SER A 348 5.24 -2.56 10.42
C SER A 348 6.35 -3.53 10.77
N VAL A 349 6.07 -4.54 11.61
CA VAL A 349 7.02 -5.62 11.94
C VAL A 349 7.31 -6.43 10.68
N ALA A 350 6.25 -6.88 9.99
CA ALA A 350 6.37 -7.59 8.72
C ALA A 350 7.07 -6.74 7.64
N MET A 351 6.70 -5.46 7.51
CA MET A 351 7.34 -4.53 6.58
C MET A 351 8.82 -4.33 6.88
N LYS A 352 9.22 -4.29 8.15
CA LYS A 352 10.64 -4.13 8.52
C LYS A 352 11.45 -5.40 8.20
N ARG A 353 10.86 -6.58 8.38
CA ARG A 353 11.47 -7.85 7.94
C ARG A 353 11.65 -7.89 6.41
N GLU A 354 10.70 -7.32 5.68
CA GLU A 354 10.67 -7.28 4.22
C GLU A 354 11.01 -5.88 3.66
N GLU A 355 11.90 -5.14 4.34
CA GLU A 355 12.19 -3.73 4.01
C GLU A 355 12.63 -3.53 2.56
N ARG A 356 13.38 -4.48 2.00
CA ARG A 356 13.77 -4.47 0.58
C ARG A 356 12.55 -4.48 -0.34
N LEU A 357 11.59 -5.36 -0.09
CA LEU A 357 10.37 -5.47 -0.88
C LEU A 357 9.50 -4.22 -0.73
N TYR A 358 9.47 -3.62 0.47
CA TYR A 358 8.78 -2.36 0.70
C TYR A 358 9.36 -1.22 -0.16
N LEU A 359 10.70 -1.07 -0.16
CA LEU A 359 11.38 -0.07 -0.97
C LEU A 359 11.20 -0.32 -2.47
N GLU A 360 11.25 -1.58 -2.91
CA GLU A 360 10.97 -1.96 -4.31
C GLU A 360 9.56 -1.54 -4.72
N THR A 361 8.56 -1.82 -3.88
CA THR A 361 7.15 -1.46 -4.13
C THR A 361 6.96 0.06 -4.25
N LEU A 362 7.60 0.85 -3.38
CA LEU A 362 7.58 2.32 -3.48
C LEU A 362 8.26 2.82 -4.77
N GLN A 363 9.32 2.14 -5.20
CA GLN A 363 10.11 2.51 -6.37
C GLN A 363 9.43 2.21 -7.70
N GLU A 364 8.44 1.31 -7.73
CA GLU A 364 7.59 1.09 -8.92
C GLU A 364 6.85 2.37 -9.35
N PHE A 365 6.46 3.22 -8.39
CA PHE A 365 5.85 4.52 -8.66
C PHE A 365 6.89 5.65 -8.66
N SER A 366 7.75 5.69 -7.65
CA SER A 366 8.57 6.88 -7.38
C SER A 366 9.68 7.11 -8.41
N ARG A 367 10.30 6.04 -8.94
CA ARG A 367 11.32 6.16 -10.00
C ARG A 367 10.76 6.74 -11.29
N PRO A 368 9.70 6.18 -11.93
CA PRO A 368 9.17 6.77 -13.15
C PRO A 368 8.56 8.16 -12.91
N ALA A 369 7.98 8.44 -11.73
CA ALA A 369 7.52 9.78 -11.40
C ALA A 369 8.66 10.80 -11.34
N ARG A 370 9.83 10.41 -10.80
CA ARG A 370 11.01 11.26 -10.68
C ARG A 370 11.54 11.73 -12.03
N GLU A 371 11.38 10.94 -13.10
CA GLU A 371 11.81 11.32 -14.46
C GLU A 371 11.07 12.54 -15.02
N PHE A 372 9.88 12.86 -14.50
CA PHE A 372 9.10 14.05 -14.87
C PHE A 372 9.47 15.31 -14.09
N TRP A 373 10.61 15.30 -13.39
CA TRP A 373 11.11 16.46 -12.65
C TRP A 373 12.51 16.82 -13.12
N ASP A 374 12.66 18.04 -13.63
CA ASP A 374 13.98 18.66 -13.77
C ASP A 374 14.39 19.21 -12.40
N VAL A 375 15.44 18.64 -11.82
CA VAL A 375 15.98 19.03 -10.53
C VAL A 375 17.36 19.62 -10.75
N ARG A 376 17.54 20.88 -10.34
CA ARG A 376 18.82 21.57 -10.49
C ARG A 376 19.35 22.00 -9.14
N TRP A 377 20.64 21.80 -8.94
CA TRP A 377 21.34 22.34 -7.79
C TRP A 377 21.72 23.79 -8.06
N ILE A 378 21.30 24.68 -7.16
CA ILE A 378 21.54 26.13 -7.29
C ILE A 378 22.80 26.49 -6.50
N ASP A 379 22.72 26.49 -5.18
CA ASP A 379 23.82 26.76 -4.25
C ASP A 379 23.49 26.24 -2.84
N GLN A 380 24.50 26.05 -1.98
CA GLN A 380 24.34 25.77 -0.53
C GLN A 380 23.31 24.69 -0.12
N GLY A 381 22.96 23.76 -1.01
CA GLY A 381 21.93 22.73 -0.77
C GLY A 381 20.53 23.09 -1.26
N ASN A 382 20.32 24.30 -1.79
CA ASN A 382 19.11 24.70 -2.48
C ASN A 382 18.97 23.97 -3.81
N LEU A 383 17.78 23.42 -4.03
CA LEU A 383 17.39 22.72 -5.25
C LEU A 383 16.19 23.46 -5.86
N SER A 384 16.18 23.63 -7.18
CA SER A 384 14.95 23.94 -7.90
C SER A 384 14.30 22.65 -8.40
N PHE A 385 12.97 22.65 -8.39
CA PHE A 385 12.15 21.54 -8.86
C PHE A 385 11.20 22.08 -9.93
N ASN A 386 11.40 21.65 -11.17
CA ASN A 386 10.53 22.01 -12.29
C ASN A 386 9.83 20.75 -12.81
N PHE A 387 8.51 20.69 -12.64
CA PHE A 387 7.70 19.57 -13.13
C PHE A 387 7.52 19.70 -14.64
N THR A 388 7.96 18.68 -15.39
CA THR A 388 7.86 18.59 -16.85
C THR A 388 6.80 17.60 -17.32
N GLY A 389 6.16 16.89 -16.38
CA GLY A 389 5.11 15.92 -16.66
C GLY A 389 3.70 16.51 -16.68
N HIS A 390 2.71 15.61 -16.65
CA HIS A 390 1.30 15.96 -16.58
C HIS A 390 0.70 15.54 -15.22
N PRO A 391 -0.18 16.34 -14.58
CA PRO A 391 -0.79 15.99 -13.29
C PRO A 391 -1.48 14.62 -13.24
N ALA A 392 -1.89 14.10 -14.40
CA ALA A 392 -2.50 12.78 -14.55
C ALA A 392 -1.65 11.63 -13.98
N ILE A 393 -0.32 11.75 -13.90
CA ILE A 393 0.54 10.71 -13.33
C ILE A 393 0.34 10.54 -11.81
N TYR A 394 -0.14 11.59 -11.13
CA TYR A 394 -0.48 11.57 -9.71
C TYR A 394 -1.98 11.36 -9.47
N ARG A 395 -2.84 11.82 -10.39
CA ARG A 395 -4.29 11.62 -10.33
C ARG A 395 -4.67 10.17 -10.56
N PHE A 396 -4.02 9.52 -11.52
CA PHE A 396 -4.36 8.18 -11.96
C PHE A 396 -3.12 7.32 -11.86
N TRP A 397 -3.14 6.39 -10.91
CA TRP A 397 -1.99 5.59 -10.57
C TRP A 397 -2.37 4.14 -10.34
N ASP A 398 -1.41 3.26 -10.59
CA ASP A 398 -1.58 1.84 -10.35
C ASP A 398 -1.23 1.48 -8.91
N ALA A 399 -2.26 1.15 -8.13
CA ALA A 399 -2.14 0.71 -6.75
C ALA A 399 -1.95 -0.80 -6.61
N THR A 400 -1.93 -1.56 -7.72
CA THR A 400 -1.76 -3.03 -7.71
C THR A 400 -0.54 -3.48 -6.89
N PRO A 401 0.67 -2.88 -7.04
CA PRO A 401 1.83 -3.29 -6.25
C PRO A 401 1.66 -3.00 -4.76
N GLY A 402 1.16 -1.82 -4.42
CA GLY A 402 0.93 -1.40 -3.03
C GLY A 402 -0.12 -2.27 -2.34
N VAL A 403 -1.23 -2.57 -3.00
CA VAL A 403 -2.28 -3.46 -2.46
C VAL A 403 -1.77 -4.88 -2.27
N ARG A 404 -1.06 -5.44 -3.26
CA ARG A 404 -0.43 -6.76 -3.14
C ARG A 404 0.49 -6.79 -1.92
N PHE A 405 1.37 -5.80 -1.79
CA PHE A 405 2.30 -5.69 -0.68
C PHE A 405 1.56 -5.60 0.67
N THR A 406 0.52 -4.76 0.80
CA THR A 406 -0.27 -4.65 2.02
C THR A 406 -0.92 -5.98 2.42
N LEU A 407 -1.48 -6.71 1.46
CA LEU A 407 -2.06 -8.04 1.70
C LEU A 407 -1.00 -9.06 2.16
N GLU A 408 0.17 -9.09 1.50
CA GLU A 408 1.29 -9.96 1.88
C GLU A 408 1.79 -9.64 3.30
N MET A 409 1.91 -8.36 3.65
CA MET A 409 2.37 -7.92 4.97
C MET A 409 1.33 -8.24 6.05
N ALA A 410 0.04 -8.09 5.77
CA ALA A 410 -1.02 -8.48 6.70
C ALA A 410 -1.02 -9.99 6.94
N LYS A 411 -0.86 -10.81 5.89
CA LYS A 411 -0.75 -12.27 6.02
C LYS A 411 0.47 -12.64 6.85
N ARG A 412 1.64 -12.06 6.57
CA ARG A 412 2.87 -12.31 7.32
C ARG A 412 2.74 -11.88 8.79
N ALA A 413 2.20 -10.70 9.05
CA ALA A 413 1.98 -10.18 10.40
C ALA A 413 1.12 -11.13 11.23
N LEU A 414 0.11 -11.75 10.63
CA LEU A 414 -0.74 -12.73 11.29
C LEU A 414 -0.06 -14.09 11.45
N GLU A 415 0.46 -14.66 10.37
CA GLU A 415 0.84 -16.07 10.34
C GLU A 415 2.26 -16.35 10.80
N VAL A 416 3.12 -15.33 10.76
CA VAL A 416 4.51 -15.44 11.20
C VAL A 416 4.65 -14.66 12.49
N GLU A 417 4.54 -13.33 12.42
CA GLU A 417 4.98 -12.46 13.52
C GLU A 417 4.12 -12.67 14.79
N LEU A 418 2.78 -12.68 14.69
CA LEU A 418 1.91 -12.92 15.85
C LEU A 418 1.96 -14.36 16.37
N ARG A 419 2.12 -15.35 15.49
CA ARG A 419 2.23 -16.75 15.90
C ARG A 419 3.52 -17.01 16.65
N GLU A 420 4.65 -16.54 16.12
CA GLU A 420 5.95 -16.65 16.78
C GLU A 420 5.94 -15.98 18.16
N GLU A 421 5.32 -14.80 18.28
CA GLU A 421 5.18 -14.14 19.58
C GLU A 421 4.32 -14.95 20.56
N THR A 422 3.20 -15.51 20.09
CA THR A 422 2.33 -16.33 20.94
C THR A 422 3.07 -17.55 21.47
N VAL A 423 3.82 -18.22 20.59
CA VAL A 423 4.68 -19.36 20.95
C VAL A 423 5.78 -18.94 21.95
N PHE A 424 6.37 -17.76 21.76
CA PHE A 424 7.35 -17.20 22.69
C PHE A 424 6.73 -16.99 24.08
N LEU A 425 5.53 -16.40 24.16
CA LEU A 425 4.81 -16.16 25.41
C LEU A 425 4.39 -17.47 26.11
N GLU A 426 3.96 -18.48 25.35
CA GLU A 426 3.66 -19.82 25.89
C GLU A 426 4.90 -20.49 26.49
N ASN A 427 6.04 -20.43 25.80
CA ASN A 427 7.29 -20.97 26.31
C ASN A 427 7.75 -20.23 27.56
N TYR A 428 7.61 -18.91 27.57
CA TYR A 428 7.91 -18.08 28.73
C TYR A 428 7.09 -18.53 29.94
N ASP A 429 5.78 -18.71 29.79
CA ASP A 429 4.91 -19.17 30.89
C ASP A 429 5.29 -20.58 31.37
N LYS A 430 5.63 -21.49 30.45
CA LYS A 430 6.11 -22.85 30.79
C LYS A 430 7.41 -22.81 31.59
N ILE A 431 8.36 -21.94 31.23
CA ILE A 431 9.63 -21.78 31.96
C ILE A 431 9.38 -21.22 33.35
N VAL A 432 8.63 -20.12 33.46
CA VAL A 432 8.32 -19.48 34.75
C VAL A 432 7.65 -20.50 35.67
N LYS A 433 6.63 -21.20 35.19
CA LYS A 433 5.94 -22.25 35.95
C LYS A 433 6.87 -23.38 36.39
N ALA A 434 7.68 -23.92 35.49
CA ALA A 434 8.59 -25.02 35.81
C ALA A 434 9.63 -24.63 36.88
N VAL A 435 10.13 -23.39 36.82
CA VAL A 435 11.09 -22.88 37.80
C VAL A 435 10.40 -22.62 39.14
N ASP A 436 9.23 -21.97 39.17
CA ASP A 436 8.46 -21.70 40.39
C ASP A 436 8.05 -22.99 41.13
N GLU A 437 7.80 -24.08 40.41
CA GLU A 437 7.50 -25.39 41.00
C GLU A 437 8.70 -26.01 41.74
N ARG A 438 9.94 -25.57 41.45
CA ARG A 438 11.16 -26.19 41.97
C ARG A 438 12.05 -25.27 42.80
N TYR A 439 12.00 -23.97 42.54
CA TYR A 439 12.88 -22.96 43.14
C TYR A 439 12.07 -21.73 43.54
N ASP A 440 12.33 -21.22 44.76
CA ASP A 440 11.75 -19.96 45.23
C ASP A 440 12.62 -18.78 44.76
N VAL A 441 12.29 -18.26 43.58
CA VAL A 441 13.01 -17.15 42.95
C VAL A 441 12.10 -15.92 42.98
N ARG A 442 12.68 -14.75 43.28
CA ARG A 442 11.93 -13.50 43.18
C ARG A 442 11.34 -13.36 41.78
N GLY A 443 10.01 -13.22 41.68
CA GLY A 443 9.31 -13.21 40.39
C GLY A 443 9.83 -12.20 39.36
N SER A 444 10.32 -11.03 39.79
CA SER A 444 10.94 -10.04 38.89
C SER A 444 12.25 -10.54 38.26
N ASP A 445 13.04 -11.31 38.99
CA ASP A 445 14.33 -11.82 38.54
C ASP A 445 14.11 -13.03 37.63
N LEU A 446 13.20 -13.94 38.01
CA LEU A 446 12.79 -15.06 37.16
C LEU A 446 12.21 -14.56 35.84
N SER A 447 11.32 -13.57 35.88
CA SER A 447 10.73 -12.97 34.67
C SER A 447 11.80 -12.44 33.72
N ASN A 448 12.79 -11.70 34.25
CA ASN A 448 13.88 -11.17 33.44
C ASN A 448 14.77 -12.28 32.87
N LEU A 449 15.12 -13.28 33.69
CA LEU A 449 15.98 -14.38 33.26
C LEU A 449 15.31 -15.28 32.23
N ALA A 450 14.03 -15.61 32.39
CA ALA A 450 13.27 -16.41 31.43
C ALA A 450 13.17 -15.69 30.07
N MET A 451 12.82 -14.39 30.06
CA MET A 451 12.80 -13.61 28.81
C MET A 451 14.18 -13.56 28.14
N MET A 452 15.25 -13.29 28.91
CA MET A 452 16.61 -13.21 28.35
C MET A 452 17.10 -14.55 27.81
N CYS A 453 16.77 -15.65 28.50
CA CYS A 453 17.17 -17.00 28.09
C CYS A 453 16.50 -17.40 26.78
N LEU A 454 15.18 -17.16 26.65
CA LEU A 454 14.45 -17.41 25.40
C LEU A 454 14.99 -16.55 24.25
N ALA A 455 15.24 -15.27 24.48
CA ALA A 455 15.79 -14.35 23.48
C ALA A 455 17.24 -14.70 23.05
N GLN A 456 17.97 -15.51 23.83
CA GLN A 456 19.34 -15.95 23.55
C GLN A 456 19.41 -17.45 23.22
N ASN A 457 18.37 -18.00 22.58
CA ASN A 457 18.29 -19.41 22.13
C ASN A 457 18.57 -20.42 23.25
N GLY A 458 18.00 -20.19 24.44
CA GLY A 458 18.11 -21.10 25.57
C GLY A 458 19.41 -20.97 26.38
N MET A 459 20.06 -19.81 26.34
CA MET A 459 21.25 -19.54 27.16
C MET A 459 21.13 -18.24 27.95
N VAL A 460 21.57 -18.25 29.21
CA VAL A 460 21.75 -17.03 29.99
C VAL A 460 23.22 -16.61 29.89
N SER A 461 23.49 -15.49 29.21
CA SER A 461 24.87 -15.02 29.06
C SER A 461 25.63 -14.89 30.40
N LYS A 462 26.95 -15.11 30.36
CA LYS A 462 27.85 -14.99 31.52
C LYS A 462 27.71 -13.64 32.24
N HIS A 463 27.48 -12.56 31.49
CA HIS A 463 27.27 -11.23 32.06
C HIS A 463 26.00 -11.17 32.91
N ARG A 464 24.88 -11.74 32.44
CA ARG A 464 23.61 -11.79 33.17
C ARG A 464 23.70 -12.70 34.39
N ARG A 465 24.31 -13.88 34.27
CA ARG A 465 24.59 -14.75 35.44
C ARG A 465 25.35 -13.98 36.53
N LYS A 466 26.39 -13.22 36.15
CA LYS A 466 27.14 -12.36 37.09
C LYS A 466 26.31 -11.22 37.69
N GLN A 467 25.36 -10.66 36.93
CA GLN A 467 24.47 -9.60 37.38
C GLN A 467 23.49 -10.10 38.46
N PHE A 468 22.96 -11.31 38.32
CA PHE A 468 21.95 -11.89 39.22
C PHE A 468 22.53 -12.84 40.28
N LYS A 469 23.85 -13.05 40.34
CA LYS A 469 24.51 -14.03 41.24
C LYS A 469 24.26 -13.84 42.75
N TYR A 470 23.79 -12.65 43.15
CA TYR A 470 23.48 -12.35 44.55
C TYR A 470 21.97 -12.42 44.85
N SER A 471 21.13 -12.62 43.84
CA SER A 471 19.68 -12.75 44.00
C SER A 471 19.12 -14.09 43.50
N VAL A 472 19.89 -14.84 42.71
CA VAL A 472 19.49 -16.12 42.12
C VAL A 472 20.59 -17.17 42.31
N GLN A 473 20.20 -18.38 42.74
CA GLN A 473 21.10 -19.51 42.97
C GLN A 473 21.72 -20.01 41.64
N GLU A 474 22.93 -20.57 41.67
CA GLU A 474 23.64 -20.95 40.45
C GLU A 474 22.89 -22.03 39.66
N GLU A 475 22.28 -22.98 40.38
CA GLU A 475 21.52 -24.11 39.85
C GLU A 475 20.24 -23.67 39.12
N VAL A 476 19.69 -22.51 39.49
CA VAL A 476 18.49 -21.96 38.84
C VAL A 476 18.81 -21.53 37.41
N PHE A 477 19.98 -20.95 37.16
CA PHE A 477 20.37 -20.57 35.79
C PHE A 477 20.47 -21.79 34.90
N ASP A 478 21.12 -22.85 35.39
CA ASP A 478 21.27 -24.11 34.64
C ASP A 478 19.91 -24.77 34.39
N TYR A 479 18.99 -24.70 35.37
CA TYR A 479 17.65 -25.23 35.21
C TYR A 479 16.81 -24.43 34.21
N ILE A 480 16.87 -23.09 34.24
CA ILE A 480 16.22 -22.22 33.24
C ILE A 480 16.71 -22.59 31.84
N GLU A 481 18.04 -22.69 31.65
CA GLU A 481 18.62 -23.06 30.36
C GLU A 481 18.18 -24.46 29.92
N GLN A 482 18.19 -25.44 30.82
CA GLN A 482 17.76 -26.81 30.54
C GLN A 482 16.29 -26.86 30.07
N VAL A 483 15.38 -26.23 30.82
CA VAL A 483 13.95 -26.19 30.48
C VAL A 483 13.75 -25.47 29.15
N THR A 484 14.42 -24.33 28.95
CA THR A 484 14.30 -23.55 27.71
C THR A 484 14.80 -24.36 26.51
N GLN A 485 15.96 -25.00 26.61
CA GLN A 485 16.52 -25.82 25.53
C GLN A 485 15.64 -27.03 25.21
N ALA A 486 15.03 -27.66 26.22
CA ALA A 486 14.11 -28.77 25.99
C ALA A 486 12.85 -28.32 25.22
N LEU A 487 12.29 -27.16 25.57
CA LEU A 487 11.14 -26.58 24.86
C LEU A 487 11.48 -26.21 23.41
N LEU A 488 12.63 -25.57 23.18
CA LEU A 488 13.06 -25.19 21.84
C LEU A 488 13.31 -26.41 20.94
N ARG A 489 13.92 -27.49 21.48
CA ARG A 489 14.11 -28.75 20.73
C ARG A 489 12.78 -29.40 20.36
N ALA A 490 11.83 -29.47 21.28
CA ALA A 490 10.51 -30.03 21.00
C ALA A 490 9.79 -29.25 19.87
N GLN A 491 9.95 -27.92 19.84
CA GLN A 491 9.39 -27.09 18.77
C GLN A 491 10.08 -27.31 17.42
N GLU A 492 11.40 -27.46 17.40
CA GLU A 492 12.12 -27.81 16.16
C GLU A 492 11.67 -29.17 15.62
N GLU A 493 11.46 -30.16 16.48
CA GLU A 493 10.96 -31.48 16.11
C GLU A 493 9.52 -31.43 15.55
N GLU A 494 8.61 -30.70 16.20
CA GLU A 494 7.24 -30.49 15.71
C GLU A 494 7.21 -29.79 14.35
N LYS A 495 8.07 -28.77 14.17
CA LYS A 495 8.18 -28.04 12.90
C LYS A 495 8.67 -28.95 11.77
N LEU A 496 9.69 -29.78 12.03
CA LEU A 496 10.22 -30.73 11.05
C LEU A 496 9.17 -31.78 10.63
N GLN A 497 8.36 -32.24 11.58
CA GLN A 497 7.26 -33.19 11.33
C GLN A 497 6.12 -32.55 10.52
N ALA A 498 5.80 -31.29 10.77
CA ALA A 498 4.81 -30.56 10.00
C ALA A 498 5.26 -30.32 8.54
N GLU A 499 6.54 -30.03 8.33
CA GLU A 499 7.12 -29.84 6.99
C GLU A 499 7.15 -31.14 6.17
N THR A 500 7.43 -32.28 6.81
CA THR A 500 7.43 -33.60 6.15
C THR A 500 6.03 -34.18 5.91
N ALA A 501 4.99 -33.66 6.55
CA ALA A 501 3.59 -34.09 6.34
C ALA A 501 2.89 -33.34 5.20
N VAL A 502 3.52 -32.30 4.64
CA VAL A 502 2.99 -31.46 3.54
C VAL A 502 3.64 -31.80 2.19
N GLU A 503 4.74 -32.55 2.18
CA GLU A 503 5.26 -33.28 1.00
C GLU A 503 4.52 -34.61 0.80
#